data_AF-A0A3B8S7I8-F1
#
_entry.id   AF-A0A3B8S7I8-F1
#
_cell.length_a   1.000
_cell.length_b   1.000
_cell.length_c   1.000
_cell.angle_alpha   90.00
_cell.angle_beta   90.00
_cell.angle_gamma   90.00
#
_symmetry.space_group_name_H-M   'P 1'
#
loop_
_entity.id
_entity.type
_entity.pdbx_description
1 polymer ?
#
loop_
_entity_poly.entity_id
_entity_poly.type
_entity_poly.pdbx_seq_one_letter_code
_entity_poly.pdbx_strand_id
1 'polypeptide(L)'
;MMVILEQQLKTHIASGAIELPVLPAVGVQVLALTEDKDSDAYGLAGLIENDLSLTSYIMKVANSAAFSSYGKTQTLQQAIAKLGMKNIAQMVLTMTVGQSAFKSNASTREITTYLWQHSLLCALWGREIARLCHLNSEVVFLNALLHQIGKPVVLHAINELLGDQELLPTRDDLLRLIEKHQKTTGLKLARSWHLPESIMATISYIDEYDLAKDMQLEVAAVNAARLLADIVLATGEPVRFLDAVVDQAVFSELNLYKYEIQLLDDKRDVVEQMMQALIV
;
A
#
# COMPACT_ATOMS: atom_id res chain seq x y z
N MET A 1 -3.85 28.90 -15.14
CA MET A 1 -4.41 28.10 -14.04
C MET A 1 -3.43 27.06 -13.54
N MET A 2 -3.05 26.04 -14.34
CA MET A 2 -2.17 24.95 -13.90
C MET A 2 -0.83 25.40 -13.28
N VAL A 3 -0.16 26.39 -13.88
CA VAL A 3 1.10 26.95 -13.33
C VAL A 3 0.90 27.58 -11.94
N ILE A 4 -0.25 28.22 -11.71
CA ILE A 4 -0.57 28.85 -10.42
C ILE A 4 -0.85 27.78 -9.37
N LEU A 5 -1.69 26.79 -9.71
CA LEU A 5 -2.01 25.67 -8.84
C LEU A 5 -0.74 24.90 -8.43
N GLU A 6 0.13 24.59 -9.38
CA GLU A 6 1.39 23.92 -9.10
C GLU A 6 2.30 24.75 -8.19
N GLN A 7 2.41 26.05 -8.44
CA GLN A 7 3.23 26.95 -7.61
C GLN A 7 2.68 27.07 -6.19
N GLN A 8 1.35 27.11 -6.02
CA GLN A 8 0.70 27.09 -4.72
C GLN A 8 0.95 25.75 -4.02
N LEU A 9 0.71 24.62 -4.69
CA LEU A 9 0.98 23.29 -4.14
C LEU A 9 2.43 23.15 -3.68
N LYS A 10 3.41 23.56 -4.51
CA LYS A 10 4.82 23.55 -4.15
C LYS A 10 5.12 24.40 -2.91
N THR A 11 4.49 25.58 -2.81
CA THR A 11 4.66 26.49 -1.67
C THR A 11 4.07 25.89 -0.39
N HIS A 12 2.88 25.28 -0.48
CA HIS A 12 2.24 24.62 0.65
C HIS A 12 3.04 23.38 1.11
N ILE A 13 3.54 22.57 0.17
CA ILE A 13 4.45 21.46 0.49
C ILE A 13 5.67 22.02 1.23
N ALA A 14 6.37 23.02 0.67
CA ALA A 14 7.62 23.52 1.23
C ALA A 14 7.45 24.12 2.63
N SER A 15 6.41 24.92 2.84
CA SER A 15 6.10 25.59 4.11
C SER A 15 5.51 24.67 5.19
N GLY A 16 5.07 23.46 4.83
CA GLY A 16 4.36 22.57 5.75
C GLY A 16 2.89 22.97 5.97
N ALA A 17 2.34 23.80 5.08
CA ALA A 17 0.94 24.22 5.11
C ALA A 17 -0.03 23.18 4.50
N ILE A 18 0.44 21.98 4.18
CA ILE A 18 -0.42 20.85 3.81
C ILE A 18 -0.81 20.12 5.08
N GLU A 19 -2.10 19.82 5.21
CA GLU A 19 -2.60 18.94 6.26
C GLU A 19 -2.10 17.51 6.00
N LEU A 20 -1.23 17.03 6.91
CA LEU A 20 -0.80 15.64 6.90
C LEU A 20 -1.79 14.80 7.71
N PRO A 21 -2.25 13.65 7.19
CA PRO A 21 -3.12 12.77 7.96
C PRO A 21 -2.37 12.26 9.20
N VAL A 22 -3.08 12.13 10.31
CA VAL A 22 -2.53 11.57 11.55
C VAL A 22 -2.76 10.06 11.56
N LEU A 23 -1.75 9.29 11.96
CA LEU A 23 -1.89 7.86 12.17
C LEU A 23 -2.59 7.61 13.53
N PRO A 24 -3.72 6.90 13.58
CA PRO A 24 -4.37 6.50 14.81
C PRO A 24 -3.44 5.70 15.73
N ALA A 25 -3.68 5.80 17.04
CA ALA A 25 -2.88 5.15 18.07
C ALA A 25 -2.72 3.64 17.85
N VAL A 26 -3.76 2.97 17.36
CA VAL A 26 -3.70 1.53 17.03
C VAL A 26 -2.73 1.22 15.90
N GLY A 27 -2.61 2.10 14.89
CA GLY A 27 -1.62 1.96 13.83
C GLY A 27 -0.20 2.11 14.36
N VAL A 28 0.03 3.08 15.25
CA VAL A 28 1.33 3.29 15.91
C VAL A 28 1.72 2.05 16.74
N GLN A 29 0.78 1.49 17.51
CA GLN A 29 1.02 0.31 18.33
C GLN A 29 1.33 -0.92 17.46
N VAL A 30 0.61 -1.11 16.36
CA VAL A 30 0.87 -2.21 15.43
C VAL A 30 2.24 -2.06 14.75
N LEU A 31 2.63 -0.85 14.33
CA LEU A 31 3.96 -0.61 13.79
C LEU A 31 5.06 -1.01 14.79
N ALA A 32 4.91 -0.60 16.06
CA ALA A 32 5.85 -1.00 17.11
C ALA A 32 5.94 -2.53 17.28
N LEU A 33 4.82 -3.23 17.21
CA LEU A 33 4.79 -4.69 17.28
C LEU A 33 5.47 -5.35 16.06
N THR A 34 5.41 -4.73 14.87
CA THR A 34 6.10 -5.27 13.69
C THR A 34 7.62 -5.11 13.74
N GLU A 35 8.13 -4.16 14.53
CA GLU A 35 9.56 -3.95 14.74
C GLU A 35 10.14 -4.81 15.88
N ASP A 36 9.30 -5.20 16.83
CA ASP A 36 9.68 -5.99 17.99
C ASP A 36 9.71 -7.50 17.66
N LYS A 37 10.93 -8.07 17.66
CA LYS A 37 11.20 -9.50 17.41
C LYS A 37 10.68 -10.41 18.52
N ASP A 38 10.44 -9.86 19.71
CA ASP A 38 9.95 -10.58 20.89
C ASP A 38 8.45 -10.28 21.15
N SER A 39 7.78 -9.59 20.23
CA SER A 39 6.37 -9.22 20.39
C SER A 39 5.47 -10.45 20.59
N ASP A 40 4.67 -10.42 21.64
CA ASP A 40 3.72 -11.49 21.92
C ASP A 40 2.39 -11.29 21.17
N ALA A 41 1.77 -12.43 20.85
CA ALA A 41 0.46 -12.51 20.24
C ALA A 41 -0.67 -11.93 21.12
N TYR A 42 -0.43 -11.75 22.43
CA TYR A 42 -1.46 -11.33 23.38
C TYR A 42 -1.72 -9.83 23.32
N GLY A 43 -0.69 -9.02 23.13
CA GLY A 43 -0.81 -7.57 22.99
C GLY A 43 -1.73 -7.18 21.84
N LEU A 44 -1.54 -7.76 20.66
CA LEU A 44 -2.35 -7.43 19.47
C LEU A 44 -3.81 -7.90 19.61
N ALA A 45 -4.05 -9.07 20.20
CA ALA A 45 -5.41 -9.56 20.43
C ALA A 45 -6.20 -8.59 21.34
N GLY A 46 -5.59 -8.12 22.43
CA GLY A 46 -6.21 -7.15 23.33
C GLY A 46 -6.52 -5.80 22.67
N LEU A 47 -5.68 -5.35 21.73
CA LEU A 47 -5.95 -4.14 20.95
C LEU A 47 -7.18 -4.28 20.06
N ILE A 48 -7.36 -5.45 19.44
CA ILE A 48 -8.46 -5.71 18.52
C ILE A 48 -9.77 -5.95 19.27
N GLU A 49 -9.75 -6.70 20.37
CA GLU A 49 -10.95 -7.04 21.14
C GLU A 49 -11.70 -5.80 21.67
N ASN A 50 -10.98 -4.72 21.94
CA ASN A 50 -11.56 -3.48 22.46
C ASN A 50 -12.06 -2.52 21.37
N ASP A 51 -11.80 -2.81 20.08
CA ASP A 51 -12.24 -1.99 18.95
C ASP A 51 -13.21 -2.78 18.06
N LEU A 52 -14.48 -2.38 18.11
CA LEU A 52 -15.56 -3.04 17.35
C LEU A 52 -15.35 -2.94 15.83
N SER A 53 -14.78 -1.84 15.34
CA SER A 53 -14.50 -1.64 13.92
C SER A 53 -13.40 -2.59 13.47
N LEU A 54 -12.31 -2.71 14.23
CA LEU A 54 -11.23 -3.64 13.95
C LEU A 54 -11.69 -5.10 14.04
N THR A 55 -12.40 -5.46 15.11
CA THR A 55 -12.96 -6.82 15.25
C THR A 55 -13.86 -7.15 14.06
N SER A 56 -14.76 -6.24 13.68
CA SER A 56 -15.65 -6.44 12.53
C SER A 56 -14.87 -6.59 11.23
N TYR A 57 -13.86 -5.75 10.99
CA TYR A 57 -13.00 -5.81 9.81
C TYR A 57 -12.27 -7.16 9.72
N ILE A 58 -11.58 -7.58 10.78
CA ILE A 58 -10.87 -8.86 10.83
C ILE A 58 -11.83 -10.04 10.60
N MET A 59 -13.02 -10.00 11.20
CA MET A 59 -14.02 -11.06 11.01
C MET A 59 -14.57 -11.11 9.58
N LYS A 60 -14.74 -9.97 8.91
CA LYS A 60 -15.11 -9.93 7.49
C LYS A 60 -14.01 -10.51 6.61
N VAL A 61 -12.76 -10.12 6.82
CA VAL A 61 -11.61 -10.64 6.08
C VAL A 61 -11.46 -12.15 6.28
N ALA A 62 -11.56 -12.63 7.53
CA ALA A 62 -11.46 -14.06 7.87
C ALA A 62 -12.55 -14.93 7.21
N ASN A 63 -13.70 -14.33 6.86
CA ASN A 63 -14.81 -15.00 6.19
C ASN A 63 -14.90 -14.70 4.68
N SER A 64 -13.92 -13.97 4.11
CA SER A 64 -13.89 -13.65 2.69
C SER A 64 -13.59 -14.88 1.82
N ALA A 65 -13.83 -14.77 0.51
CA ALA A 65 -13.55 -15.83 -0.47
C ALA A 65 -12.09 -16.34 -0.37
N ALA A 66 -11.14 -15.40 -0.16
CA ALA A 66 -9.72 -15.69 -0.02
C ALA A 66 -9.39 -16.66 1.13
N PHE A 67 -10.24 -16.74 2.16
CA PHE A 67 -10.04 -17.61 3.32
C PHE A 67 -11.19 -18.62 3.53
N SER A 68 -12.06 -18.81 2.53
CA SER A 68 -13.29 -19.61 2.65
C SER A 68 -13.03 -21.12 2.89
N SER A 69 -11.88 -21.64 2.46
CA SER A 69 -11.51 -23.07 2.55
C SER A 69 -11.39 -23.61 3.98
N TYR A 70 -11.22 -22.74 4.98
CA TYR A 70 -11.05 -23.14 6.39
C TYR A 70 -12.37 -23.08 7.20
N GLY A 71 -13.52 -22.96 6.53
CA GLY A 71 -14.82 -22.87 7.18
C GLY A 71 -15.13 -21.50 7.80
N LYS A 72 -16.37 -21.36 8.28
CA LYS A 72 -16.91 -20.11 8.84
C LYS A 72 -16.26 -19.78 10.18
N THR A 73 -15.74 -18.57 10.30
CA THR A 73 -15.12 -18.03 11.52
C THR A 73 -16.14 -17.23 12.31
N GLN A 74 -16.34 -17.58 13.59
CA GLN A 74 -17.37 -17.00 14.48
C GLN A 74 -16.79 -16.17 15.63
N THR A 75 -15.53 -16.39 16.01
CA THR A 75 -14.86 -15.63 17.08
C THR A 75 -13.54 -15.04 16.61
N LEU A 76 -13.06 -13.99 17.29
CA LEU A 76 -11.76 -13.40 17.02
C LEU A 76 -10.63 -14.40 17.24
N GLN A 77 -10.72 -15.26 18.25
CA GLN A 77 -9.71 -16.29 18.51
C GLN A 77 -9.64 -17.32 17.37
N GLN A 78 -10.77 -17.68 16.77
CA GLN A 78 -10.79 -18.49 15.55
C GLN A 78 -10.16 -17.75 14.37
N ALA A 79 -10.42 -16.44 14.23
CA ALA A 79 -9.77 -15.62 13.20
C ALA A 79 -8.25 -15.55 13.39
N ILE A 80 -7.78 -15.38 14.62
CA ILE A 80 -6.35 -15.38 14.98
C ILE A 80 -5.72 -16.73 14.65
N ALA A 81 -6.34 -17.84 15.03
CA ALA A 81 -5.83 -19.17 14.72
C ALA A 81 -5.79 -19.45 13.20
N LYS A 82 -6.78 -18.96 12.46
CA LYS A 82 -6.92 -19.17 11.02
C LYS A 82 -5.99 -18.29 10.18
N LEU A 83 -5.89 -17.01 10.52
CA LEU A 83 -5.13 -16.02 9.76
C LEU A 83 -3.67 -15.94 10.24
N GLY A 84 -3.43 -16.20 11.52
CA GLY A 84 -2.15 -15.96 12.17
C GLY A 84 -1.95 -14.50 12.56
N MET A 85 -1.15 -14.29 13.59
CA MET A 85 -0.94 -12.98 14.22
C MET A 85 -0.37 -11.93 13.26
N LYS A 86 0.60 -12.34 12.43
CA LYS A 86 1.27 -11.44 11.49
C LYS A 86 0.33 -10.88 10.43
N ASN A 87 -0.54 -11.74 9.88
CA ASN A 87 -1.53 -11.30 8.89
C ASN A 87 -2.56 -10.35 9.53
N ILE A 88 -2.93 -10.59 10.78
CA ILE A 88 -3.80 -9.67 11.52
C ILE A 88 -3.13 -8.31 11.73
N ALA A 89 -1.85 -8.27 12.14
CA ALA A 89 -1.11 -7.01 12.25
C ALA A 89 -1.13 -6.22 10.93
N GLN A 90 -0.83 -6.90 9.81
CA GLN A 90 -0.90 -6.28 8.48
C GLN A 90 -2.29 -5.77 8.14
N MET A 91 -3.35 -6.52 8.47
CA MET A 91 -4.74 -6.12 8.23
C MET A 91 -5.12 -4.89 9.06
N VAL A 92 -4.77 -4.86 10.35
CA VAL A 92 -5.03 -3.69 11.22
C VAL A 92 -4.32 -2.45 10.67
N LEU A 93 -3.05 -2.59 10.28
CA LEU A 93 -2.29 -1.50 9.69
C LEU A 93 -2.88 -1.04 8.35
N THR A 94 -3.27 -1.98 7.50
CA THR A 94 -3.94 -1.73 6.21
C THR A 94 -5.22 -0.92 6.42
N MET A 95 -6.10 -1.36 7.32
CA MET A 95 -7.34 -0.63 7.64
C MET A 95 -7.05 0.77 8.17
N THR A 96 -6.09 0.88 9.08
CA THR A 96 -5.72 2.15 9.72
C THR A 96 -5.15 3.15 8.71
N VAL A 97 -4.28 2.71 7.80
CA VAL A 97 -3.71 3.51 6.72
C VAL A 97 -4.81 3.95 5.75
N GLY A 98 -5.67 3.04 5.33
CA GLY A 98 -6.79 3.33 4.43
C GLY A 98 -7.73 4.41 5.00
N GLN A 99 -8.12 4.28 6.27
CA GLN A 99 -8.98 5.26 6.95
C GLN A 99 -8.31 6.62 7.17
N SER A 100 -6.98 6.66 7.29
CA SER A 100 -6.25 7.88 7.64
C SER A 100 -5.80 8.66 6.42
N ALA A 101 -5.13 7.99 5.47
CA ALA A 101 -4.50 8.62 4.32
C ALA A 101 -5.39 8.63 3.07
N PHE A 102 -6.26 7.62 2.89
CA PHE A 102 -7.07 7.47 1.67
C PHE A 102 -8.51 7.93 1.87
N LYS A 103 -8.68 9.11 2.50
CA LYS A 103 -9.99 9.76 2.63
C LYS A 103 -10.35 10.46 1.32
N SER A 104 -11.60 10.30 0.90
CA SER A 104 -12.12 10.93 -0.32
C SER A 104 -13.46 11.61 -0.08
N ASN A 105 -13.71 12.68 -0.84
CA ASN A 105 -15.03 13.26 -1.05
C ASN A 105 -15.58 12.83 -2.44
N ALA A 106 -16.72 13.38 -2.85
CA ALA A 106 -17.36 13.01 -4.11
C ALA A 106 -16.47 13.24 -5.35
N SER A 107 -15.70 14.34 -5.39
CA SER A 107 -14.84 14.69 -6.53
C SER A 107 -13.56 13.85 -6.64
N THR A 108 -13.07 13.32 -5.51
CA THR A 108 -11.79 12.58 -5.44
C THR A 108 -11.98 11.07 -5.28
N ARG A 109 -13.21 10.58 -5.14
CA ARG A 109 -13.53 9.18 -4.81
C ARG A 109 -12.93 8.18 -5.80
N GLU A 110 -13.09 8.41 -7.10
CA GLU A 110 -12.60 7.49 -8.13
C GLU A 110 -11.07 7.34 -8.05
N ILE A 111 -10.35 8.47 -8.05
CA ILE A 111 -8.90 8.49 -7.99
C ILE A 111 -8.41 7.89 -6.66
N THR A 112 -9.02 8.25 -5.54
CA THR A 112 -8.64 7.71 -4.22
C THR A 112 -8.86 6.20 -4.15
N THR A 113 -9.95 5.70 -4.71
CA THR A 113 -10.25 4.26 -4.79
C THR A 113 -9.19 3.54 -5.61
N TYR A 114 -8.83 4.09 -6.77
CA TYR A 114 -7.76 3.55 -7.62
C TYR A 114 -6.41 3.53 -6.89
N LEU A 115 -6.03 4.65 -6.24
CA LEU A 115 -4.78 4.73 -5.48
C LEU A 115 -4.74 3.72 -4.32
N TRP A 116 -5.88 3.48 -3.66
CA TRP A 116 -5.98 2.50 -2.59
C TRP A 116 -5.85 1.06 -3.11
N GLN A 117 -6.59 0.71 -4.16
CA GLN A 117 -6.50 -0.60 -4.82
C GLN A 117 -5.07 -0.88 -5.30
N HIS A 118 -4.43 0.10 -5.92
CA HIS A 118 -3.05 0.00 -6.38
C HIS A 118 -2.07 -0.25 -5.22
N SER A 119 -2.20 0.48 -4.12
CA SER A 119 -1.37 0.30 -2.93
C SER A 119 -1.54 -1.10 -2.32
N LEU A 120 -2.77 -1.61 -2.26
CA LEU A 120 -3.07 -2.97 -1.80
C LEU A 120 -2.49 -4.06 -2.71
N LEU A 121 -2.62 -3.90 -4.04
CA LEU A 121 -2.05 -4.84 -4.99
C LEU A 121 -0.52 -4.83 -4.92
N CYS A 122 0.11 -3.67 -4.79
CA CYS A 122 1.55 -3.58 -4.56
C CYS A 122 1.94 -4.36 -3.29
N ALA A 123 1.22 -4.18 -2.19
CA ALA A 123 1.49 -4.88 -0.94
C ALA A 123 1.37 -6.41 -1.09
N LEU A 124 0.29 -6.88 -1.71
CA LEU A 124 0.02 -8.30 -1.91
C LEU A 124 1.02 -8.95 -2.87
N TRP A 125 1.32 -8.32 -4.01
CA TRP A 125 2.34 -8.81 -4.94
C TRP A 125 3.73 -8.76 -4.34
N GLY A 126 4.07 -7.69 -3.60
CA GLY A 126 5.35 -7.56 -2.91
C GLY A 126 5.57 -8.70 -1.92
N ARG A 127 4.52 -9.13 -1.21
CA ARG A 127 4.59 -10.29 -0.32
C ARG A 127 4.86 -11.60 -1.07
N GLU A 128 4.20 -11.84 -2.21
CA GLU A 128 4.43 -13.06 -3.00
C GLU A 128 5.82 -13.06 -3.65
N ILE A 129 6.28 -11.92 -4.17
CA ILE A 129 7.64 -11.74 -4.70
C ILE A 129 8.68 -11.96 -3.60
N ALA A 130 8.49 -11.37 -2.42
CA ALA A 130 9.41 -11.54 -1.30
C ALA A 130 9.57 -13.01 -0.88
N ARG A 131 8.50 -13.81 -0.92
CA ARG A 131 8.57 -15.25 -0.65
C ARG A 131 9.44 -16.00 -1.66
N LEU A 132 9.29 -15.68 -2.94
CA LEU A 132 10.11 -16.28 -4.01
C LEU A 132 11.58 -15.85 -3.91
N CYS A 133 11.83 -14.61 -3.48
CA CYS A 133 13.18 -14.05 -3.31
C CYS A 133 13.81 -14.35 -1.94
N HIS A 134 13.13 -15.09 -1.05
CA HIS A 134 13.55 -15.34 0.33
C HIS A 134 13.80 -14.08 1.18
N LEU A 135 13.07 -13.00 0.88
CA LEU A 135 13.08 -11.75 1.64
C LEU A 135 12.06 -11.78 2.78
N ASN A 136 12.16 -10.83 3.70
CA ASN A 136 11.14 -10.64 4.73
C ASN A 136 9.83 -10.14 4.11
N SER A 137 8.87 -11.04 3.94
CA SER A 137 7.62 -10.78 3.24
C SER A 137 6.76 -9.71 3.91
N GLU A 138 6.90 -9.55 5.21
CA GLU A 138 6.18 -8.59 6.03
C GLU A 138 6.73 -7.18 5.86
N VAL A 139 8.05 -7.05 5.79
CA VAL A 139 8.73 -5.79 5.48
C VAL A 139 8.41 -5.35 4.04
N VAL A 140 8.50 -6.25 3.06
CA VAL A 140 8.20 -5.91 1.66
C VAL A 140 6.72 -5.56 1.47
N PHE A 141 5.80 -6.29 2.11
CA PHE A 141 4.37 -5.94 2.11
C PHE A 141 4.16 -4.51 2.61
N LEU A 142 4.76 -4.16 3.74
CA LEU A 142 4.59 -2.84 4.36
C LEU A 142 5.22 -1.73 3.51
N ASN A 143 6.44 -1.94 3.04
CA ASN A 143 7.12 -1.01 2.13
C ASN A 143 6.25 -0.76 0.89
N ALA A 144 5.72 -1.82 0.27
CA ALA A 144 4.87 -1.70 -0.90
C ALA A 144 3.51 -1.04 -0.62
N LEU A 145 2.89 -1.30 0.53
CA LEU A 145 1.64 -0.63 0.92
C LEU A 145 1.82 0.90 1.04
N LEU A 146 2.99 1.35 1.51
CA LEU A 146 3.22 2.75 1.89
C LEU A 146 4.13 3.52 0.94
N HIS A 147 4.71 2.88 -0.09
CA HIS A 147 5.68 3.52 -0.99
C HIS A 147 5.12 4.73 -1.76
N GLN A 148 3.80 4.81 -1.92
CA GLN A 148 3.10 5.90 -2.62
C GLN A 148 2.12 6.65 -1.70
N ILE A 149 2.33 6.61 -0.38
CA ILE A 149 1.45 7.26 0.59
C ILE A 149 1.37 8.79 0.40
N GLY A 150 2.31 9.39 -0.31
CA GLY A 150 2.25 10.80 -0.69
C GLY A 150 1.18 11.12 -1.73
N LYS A 151 0.75 10.16 -2.57
CA LYS A 151 -0.24 10.39 -3.63
C LYS A 151 -1.60 10.88 -3.10
N PRO A 152 -2.25 10.20 -2.13
CA PRO A 152 -3.52 10.67 -1.61
C PRO A 152 -3.39 12.01 -0.85
N VAL A 153 -2.25 12.27 -0.21
CA VAL A 153 -2.01 13.57 0.46
C VAL A 153 -1.90 14.70 -0.56
N VAL A 154 -1.20 14.49 -1.67
CA VAL A 154 -1.12 15.49 -2.75
C VAL A 154 -2.49 15.70 -3.39
N LEU A 155 -3.25 14.62 -3.61
CA LEU A 155 -4.62 14.72 -4.12
C LEU A 155 -5.52 15.55 -3.19
N HIS A 156 -5.42 15.34 -1.87
CA HIS A 156 -6.15 16.12 -0.88
C HIS A 156 -5.76 17.60 -0.93
N ALA A 157 -4.47 17.91 -0.91
CA ALA A 157 -3.98 19.29 -0.98
C ALA A 157 -4.41 20.00 -2.27
N ILE A 158 -4.40 19.30 -3.42
CA ILE A 158 -4.91 19.87 -4.67
C ILE A 158 -6.40 20.16 -4.57
N ASN A 159 -7.18 19.23 -4.01
CA ASN A 159 -8.62 19.43 -3.82
C ASN A 159 -8.92 20.63 -2.89
N GLU A 160 -8.14 20.82 -1.83
CA GLU A 160 -8.26 22.00 -0.95
C GLU A 160 -7.93 23.31 -1.67
N LEU A 161 -6.86 23.33 -2.48
CA LEU A 161 -6.45 24.51 -3.25
C LEU A 161 -7.45 24.88 -4.34
N LEU A 162 -8.12 23.88 -4.93
CA LEU A 162 -9.16 24.11 -5.92
C LEU A 162 -10.45 24.63 -5.28
N GLY A 163 -10.82 24.17 -4.09
CA GLY A 163 -12.08 24.55 -3.44
C GLY A 163 -13.27 24.31 -4.35
N ASP A 164 -14.19 25.30 -4.44
CA ASP A 164 -15.39 25.25 -5.28
C ASP A 164 -15.19 25.88 -6.68
N GLN A 165 -13.97 25.89 -7.22
CA GLN A 165 -13.69 26.50 -8.52
C GLN A 165 -14.40 25.76 -9.68
N GLU A 166 -14.97 26.53 -10.62
CA GLU A 166 -15.69 25.97 -11.80
C GLU A 166 -14.77 25.30 -12.82
N LEU A 167 -13.50 25.71 -12.91
CA LEU A 167 -12.55 25.16 -13.88
C LEU A 167 -11.62 24.13 -13.20
N LEU A 168 -11.93 22.86 -13.38
CA LEU A 168 -11.13 21.76 -12.82
C LEU A 168 -10.00 21.37 -13.79
N PRO A 169 -8.80 21.00 -13.27
CA PRO A 169 -7.76 20.37 -14.07
C PRO A 169 -8.28 19.11 -14.77
N THR A 170 -7.67 18.77 -15.91
CA THR A 170 -7.92 17.46 -16.52
C THR A 170 -7.41 16.34 -15.61
N ARG A 171 -7.91 15.12 -15.80
CA ARG A 171 -7.42 13.94 -15.06
C ARG A 171 -5.90 13.77 -15.24
N ASP A 172 -5.39 13.98 -16.44
CA ASP A 172 -3.96 13.83 -16.75
C ASP A 172 -3.11 14.92 -16.09
N ASP A 173 -3.63 16.15 -16.01
CA ASP A 173 -2.98 17.23 -15.27
C ASP A 173 -2.84 16.89 -13.78
N LEU A 174 -3.92 16.37 -13.19
CA LEU A 174 -3.96 15.99 -11.78
C LEU A 174 -2.99 14.85 -11.49
N LEU A 175 -2.99 13.80 -12.30
CA LEU A 175 -2.05 12.68 -12.17
C LEU A 175 -0.60 13.14 -12.29
N ARG A 176 -0.29 14.03 -13.24
CA ARG A 176 1.07 14.60 -13.38
C ARG A 176 1.52 15.37 -12.14
N LEU A 177 0.65 16.18 -11.55
CA LEU A 177 0.96 16.90 -10.31
C LEU A 177 1.17 15.95 -9.13
N ILE A 178 0.32 14.92 -9.02
CA ILE A 178 0.45 13.87 -8.01
C ILE A 178 1.81 13.18 -8.13
N GLU A 179 2.16 12.65 -9.30
CA GLU A 179 3.44 11.96 -9.50
C GLU A 179 4.64 12.84 -9.20
N LYS A 180 4.59 14.12 -9.63
CA LYS A 180 5.68 15.07 -9.42
C LYS A 180 5.97 15.34 -7.94
N HIS A 181 4.94 15.34 -7.10
CA HIS A 181 5.05 15.78 -5.71
C HIS A 181 4.94 14.65 -4.68
N GLN A 182 4.48 13.46 -5.07
CA GLN A 182 4.19 12.37 -4.13
C GLN A 182 5.42 11.94 -3.33
N LYS A 183 6.62 11.82 -3.91
CA LYS A 183 7.82 11.37 -3.16
C LYS A 183 8.16 12.34 -2.01
N THR A 184 8.17 13.64 -2.30
CA THR A 184 8.48 14.67 -1.29
C THR A 184 7.43 14.69 -0.18
N THR A 185 6.15 14.63 -0.55
CA THR A 185 5.05 14.63 0.42
C THR A 185 5.00 13.33 1.23
N GLY A 186 5.23 12.18 0.58
CA GLY A 186 5.28 10.87 1.19
C GLY A 186 6.40 10.75 2.22
N LEU A 187 7.60 11.29 1.93
CA LEU A 187 8.69 11.34 2.91
C LEU A 187 8.38 12.24 4.11
N LYS A 188 7.65 13.34 3.92
CA LYS A 188 7.18 14.17 5.05
C LYS A 188 6.19 13.42 5.92
N LEU A 189 5.22 12.73 5.29
CA LEU A 189 4.25 11.91 6.02
C LEU A 189 4.93 10.77 6.76
N ALA A 190 5.82 10.02 6.08
CA ALA A 190 6.58 8.91 6.66
C ALA A 190 7.36 9.33 7.91
N ARG A 191 8.03 10.49 7.87
CA ARG A 191 8.72 11.05 9.05
C ARG A 191 7.75 11.43 10.16
N SER A 192 6.61 12.05 9.84
CA SER A 192 5.61 12.41 10.85
C SER A 192 5.00 11.20 11.56
N TRP A 193 4.89 10.08 10.85
CA TRP A 193 4.42 8.79 11.37
C TRP A 193 5.54 7.94 12.00
N HIS A 194 6.79 8.43 12.01
CA HIS A 194 7.96 7.71 12.48
C HIS A 194 8.12 6.33 11.81
N LEU A 195 7.87 6.28 10.49
CA LEU A 195 7.94 5.03 9.73
C LEU A 195 9.38 4.52 9.60
N PRO A 196 9.59 3.19 9.53
CA PRO A 196 10.90 2.58 9.32
C PRO A 196 11.69 3.16 8.14
N GLU A 197 13.03 3.11 8.26
CA GLU A 197 13.95 3.54 7.20
C GLU A 197 13.71 2.78 5.89
N SER A 198 13.31 1.50 5.95
CA SER A 198 12.98 0.69 4.78
C SER A 198 11.87 1.31 3.92
N ILE A 199 10.87 1.92 4.56
CA ILE A 199 9.77 2.57 3.85
C ILE A 199 10.27 3.88 3.24
N MET A 200 11.04 4.67 3.98
CA MET A 200 11.61 5.92 3.47
C MET A 200 12.58 5.68 2.29
N ALA A 201 13.39 4.62 2.36
CA ALA A 201 14.26 4.18 1.27
C ALA A 201 13.43 3.77 0.04
N THR A 202 12.36 2.99 0.26
CA THR A 202 11.45 2.59 -0.82
C THR A 202 10.80 3.80 -1.50
N ILE A 203 10.26 4.77 -0.75
CA ILE A 203 9.67 6.00 -1.32
C ILE A 203 10.70 6.77 -2.16
N SER A 204 11.95 6.83 -1.69
CA SER A 204 13.02 7.60 -2.33
C SER A 204 13.51 6.93 -3.62
N TYR A 205 13.76 5.63 -3.56
CA TYR A 205 14.58 4.91 -4.53
C TYR A 205 13.82 3.83 -5.31
N ILE A 206 12.49 3.76 -5.25
CA ILE A 206 11.74 2.70 -5.97
C ILE A 206 12.08 2.61 -7.46
N ASP A 207 12.33 3.72 -8.15
CA ASP A 207 12.68 3.75 -9.59
C ASP A 207 14.19 3.56 -9.84
N GLU A 208 15.00 3.66 -8.79
CA GLU A 208 16.46 3.65 -8.79
C GLU A 208 16.93 2.73 -7.65
N TYR A 209 16.37 1.51 -7.58
CA TYR A 209 16.50 0.63 -6.41
C TYR A 209 17.95 0.27 -6.09
N ASP A 210 18.85 0.32 -7.08
CA ASP A 210 20.30 0.16 -6.90
C ASP A 210 20.91 1.21 -5.95
N LEU A 211 20.27 2.37 -5.81
CA LEU A 211 20.70 3.43 -4.88
C LEU A 211 20.24 3.17 -3.44
N ALA A 212 19.40 2.17 -3.20
CA ALA A 212 18.86 1.83 -1.87
C ALA A 212 19.85 1.04 -0.98
N LYS A 213 21.10 0.85 -1.42
CA LYS A 213 22.20 0.23 -0.65
C LYS A 213 21.78 -1.13 -0.06
N ASP A 214 21.81 -1.26 1.27
CA ASP A 214 21.51 -2.50 2.01
C ASP A 214 20.05 -2.96 1.86
N MET A 215 19.18 -2.13 1.28
CA MET A 215 17.76 -2.42 1.04
C MET A 215 17.43 -2.61 -0.45
N GLN A 216 18.44 -2.74 -1.32
CA GLN A 216 18.27 -2.84 -2.78
C GLN A 216 17.25 -3.92 -3.16
N LEU A 217 17.36 -5.13 -2.59
CA LEU A 217 16.48 -6.25 -2.94
C LEU A 217 15.04 -6.02 -2.50
N GLU A 218 14.80 -5.47 -1.30
CA GLU A 218 13.47 -5.12 -0.84
C GLU A 218 12.84 -4.03 -1.71
N VAL A 219 13.61 -2.99 -2.08
CA VAL A 219 13.11 -1.91 -2.94
C VAL A 219 12.86 -2.40 -4.36
N ALA A 220 13.72 -3.27 -4.90
CA ALA A 220 13.51 -3.94 -6.19
C ALA A 220 12.25 -4.83 -6.17
N ALA A 221 12.03 -5.58 -5.08
CA ALA A 221 10.81 -6.38 -4.92
C ALA A 221 9.53 -5.52 -4.92
N VAL A 222 9.57 -4.34 -4.28
CA VAL A 222 8.45 -3.39 -4.33
C VAL A 222 8.28 -2.80 -5.74
N ASN A 223 9.37 -2.50 -6.45
CA ASN A 223 9.31 -2.03 -7.84
C ASN A 223 8.66 -3.08 -8.76
N ALA A 224 9.08 -4.35 -8.67
CA ALA A 224 8.46 -5.45 -9.41
C ALA A 224 6.98 -5.61 -9.06
N ALA A 225 6.62 -5.53 -7.77
CA ALA A 225 5.24 -5.58 -7.31
C ALA A 225 4.37 -4.45 -7.88
N ARG A 226 4.93 -3.24 -7.98
CA ARG A 226 4.26 -2.10 -8.60
C ARG A 226 3.95 -2.37 -10.07
N LEU A 227 4.88 -2.95 -10.83
CA LEU A 227 4.65 -3.33 -12.23
C LEU A 227 3.52 -4.36 -12.36
N LEU A 228 3.49 -5.38 -11.49
CA LEU A 228 2.40 -6.36 -11.48
C LEU A 228 1.05 -5.73 -11.12
N ALA A 229 1.02 -4.81 -10.15
CA ALA A 229 -0.19 -4.06 -9.79
C ALA A 229 -0.71 -3.20 -10.95
N ASP A 230 0.18 -2.53 -11.68
CA ASP A 230 -0.15 -1.74 -12.87
C ASP A 230 -0.75 -2.63 -13.98
N ILE A 231 -0.20 -3.82 -14.20
CA ILE A 231 -0.73 -4.80 -15.17
C ILE A 231 -2.12 -5.28 -14.76
N VAL A 232 -2.35 -5.58 -13.48
CA VAL A 232 -3.65 -6.04 -12.97
C VAL A 232 -4.72 -4.95 -13.08
N LEU A 233 -4.36 -3.69 -12.86
CA LEU A 233 -5.28 -2.55 -12.94
C LEU A 233 -5.44 -1.96 -14.35
N ALA A 234 -4.65 -2.43 -15.32
CA ALA A 234 -4.76 -1.98 -16.70
C ALA A 234 -6.14 -2.30 -17.29
N THR A 235 -6.69 -1.37 -18.05
CA THR A 235 -7.96 -1.58 -18.76
C THR A 235 -7.73 -2.50 -19.96
N GLY A 236 -8.47 -3.60 -20.06
CA GLY A 236 -8.39 -4.51 -21.22
C GLY A 236 -8.46 -5.98 -20.82
N GLU A 237 -8.09 -6.87 -21.74
CA GLU A 237 -7.96 -8.29 -21.44
C GLU A 237 -6.75 -8.54 -20.52
N PRO A 238 -6.87 -9.44 -19.53
CA PRO A 238 -5.74 -9.80 -18.68
C PRO A 238 -4.55 -10.30 -19.49
N VAL A 239 -3.41 -9.64 -19.34
CA VAL A 239 -2.15 -10.04 -19.95
C VAL A 239 -1.39 -10.94 -18.97
N ARG A 240 -0.84 -12.05 -19.48
CA ARG A 240 0.05 -12.93 -18.71
C ARG A 240 1.26 -12.14 -18.24
N PHE A 241 1.65 -12.30 -16.98
CA PHE A 241 2.81 -11.58 -16.47
C PHE A 241 4.08 -11.85 -17.27
N LEU A 242 4.28 -13.10 -17.71
CA LEU A 242 5.44 -13.47 -18.52
C LEU A 242 5.59 -12.60 -19.77
N ASP A 243 4.49 -12.30 -20.45
CA ASP A 243 4.52 -11.52 -21.69
C ASP A 243 4.72 -10.01 -21.40
N ALA A 244 4.24 -9.53 -20.24
CA ALA A 244 4.28 -8.13 -19.86
C ALA A 244 5.59 -7.68 -19.21
N VAL A 245 6.30 -8.59 -18.53
CA VAL A 245 7.47 -8.23 -17.71
C VAL A 245 8.80 -8.82 -18.20
N VAL A 246 8.81 -9.54 -19.32
CA VAL A 246 10.03 -10.20 -19.83
C VAL A 246 11.21 -9.26 -20.05
N ASP A 247 10.94 -8.02 -20.45
CA ASP A 247 11.98 -7.00 -20.72
C ASP A 247 12.27 -6.10 -19.50
N GLN A 248 11.63 -6.37 -18.35
CA GLN A 248 11.78 -5.56 -17.15
C GLN A 248 12.99 -6.05 -16.33
N ALA A 249 14.06 -5.24 -16.30
CA ALA A 249 15.33 -5.59 -15.66
C ALA A 249 15.18 -6.11 -14.22
N VAL A 250 14.29 -5.48 -13.44
CA VAL A 250 14.05 -5.79 -12.03
C VAL A 250 13.69 -7.27 -11.78
N PHE A 251 13.00 -7.94 -12.71
CA PHE A 251 12.67 -9.36 -12.54
C PHE A 251 13.91 -10.24 -12.69
N SER A 252 14.81 -9.91 -13.60
CA SER A 252 16.05 -10.66 -13.78
C SER A 252 17.04 -10.46 -12.63
N GLU A 253 17.09 -9.25 -12.06
CA GLU A 253 17.89 -8.94 -10.86
C GLU A 253 17.40 -9.66 -9.60
N LEU A 254 16.08 -9.83 -9.47
CA LEU A 254 15.46 -10.63 -8.42
C LEU A 254 15.55 -12.14 -8.67
N ASN A 255 16.18 -12.57 -9.78
CA ASN A 255 16.23 -13.95 -10.25
C ASN A 255 14.83 -14.57 -10.45
N LEU A 256 13.84 -13.75 -10.81
CA LEU A 256 12.49 -14.19 -11.17
C LEU A 256 12.44 -14.42 -12.67
N TYR A 257 12.67 -15.67 -13.07
CA TYR A 257 12.61 -16.07 -14.47
C TYR A 257 11.22 -16.62 -14.80
N LYS A 258 11.12 -17.28 -15.96
CA LYS A 258 9.86 -17.80 -16.49
C LYS A 258 9.06 -18.64 -15.49
N TYR A 259 9.73 -19.47 -14.68
CA TYR A 259 9.05 -20.35 -13.72
C TYR A 259 8.46 -19.54 -12.56
N GLU A 260 9.23 -18.65 -11.95
CA GLU A 260 8.79 -17.80 -10.84
C GLU A 260 7.68 -16.84 -11.28
N ILE A 261 7.80 -16.25 -12.47
CA ILE A 261 6.77 -15.38 -13.04
C ILE A 261 5.46 -16.15 -13.29
N GLN A 262 5.53 -17.41 -13.74
CA GLN A 262 4.35 -18.26 -13.87
C GLN A 262 3.71 -18.55 -12.50
N LEU A 263 4.51 -18.81 -11.47
CA LEU A 263 3.99 -18.99 -10.11
C LEU A 263 3.26 -17.74 -9.60
N LEU A 264 3.73 -16.54 -9.95
CA LEU A 264 3.03 -15.29 -9.63
C LEU A 264 1.72 -15.17 -10.40
N ASP A 265 1.70 -15.49 -11.69
CA ASP A 265 0.48 -15.42 -12.52
C ASP A 265 -0.59 -16.41 -12.00
N ASP A 266 -0.18 -17.61 -11.57
CA ASP A 266 -1.05 -18.61 -10.95
C ASP A 266 -1.68 -18.14 -9.62
N LYS A 267 -1.13 -17.08 -9.00
CA LYS A 267 -1.66 -16.47 -7.76
C LYS A 267 -2.61 -15.30 -8.01
N ARG A 268 -2.82 -14.89 -9.26
CA ARG A 268 -3.62 -13.69 -9.60
C ARG A 268 -5.01 -13.69 -8.94
N ASP A 269 -5.79 -14.74 -9.15
CA ASP A 269 -7.14 -14.83 -8.58
C ASP A 269 -7.14 -14.74 -7.06
N VAL A 270 -6.13 -15.34 -6.41
CA VAL A 270 -5.98 -15.31 -4.95
C VAL A 270 -5.63 -13.90 -4.47
N VAL A 271 -4.70 -13.22 -5.15
CA VAL A 271 -4.30 -11.84 -4.84
C VAL A 271 -5.48 -10.89 -5.03
N GLU A 272 -6.24 -11.02 -6.11
CA GLU A 272 -7.41 -10.19 -6.36
C GLU A 272 -8.51 -10.43 -5.31
N GLN A 273 -8.79 -11.69 -4.95
CA GLN A 273 -9.73 -12.01 -3.86
C GLN A 273 -9.27 -11.44 -2.51
N MET A 274 -7.96 -11.49 -2.22
CA MET A 274 -7.39 -10.89 -1.02
C MET A 274 -7.53 -9.37 -1.03
N MET A 275 -7.26 -8.71 -2.16
CA MET A 275 -7.45 -7.27 -2.31
C MET A 275 -8.91 -6.90 -2.04
N GLN A 276 -9.87 -7.61 -2.65
CA GLN A 276 -11.30 -7.37 -2.42
C GLN A 276 -11.70 -7.55 -0.95
N ALA A 277 -11.10 -8.52 -0.25
CA ALA A 277 -11.34 -8.73 1.17
C ALA A 277 -10.81 -7.57 2.04
N LEU A 278 -9.72 -6.92 1.64
CA LEU A 278 -9.08 -5.84 2.41
C LEU A 278 -9.74 -4.46 2.23
N ILE A 279 -10.57 -4.29 1.20
CA ILE A 279 -11.28 -3.02 0.87
C ILE A 279 -12.57 -2.83 1.71
N VAL A 280 -13.03 -3.87 2.41
CA VAL A 280 -14.38 -3.99 3.04
C VAL A 280 -14.58 -3.18 4.33
#